data_AF-A0A7V7B2J5-F1
#
_entry.id   AF-A0A7V7B2J5-F1
#
_cell.length_a   1.000
_cell.length_b   1.000
_cell.length_c   1.000
_cell.angle_alpha   90.00
_cell.angle_beta   90.00
_cell.angle_gamma   90.00
#
_symmetry.space_group_name_H-M   'P 1'
#
loop_
_entity.id
_entity.type
_entity.pdbx_description
1 polymer ?
#
loop_
_entity_poly.entity_id
_entity_poly.type
_entity_poly.pdbx_seq_one_letter_code
_entity_poly.pdbx_strand_id
1 'polypeptide(L)'
;MKTNITEYLAIDLKTEMWTCRKCDHEIASARGNYKDGLLVYNRDPREIHKPIIDPELYEFTFSPDPKWCQILEYYCPNCATQIEVEYLPPGHPPVYDMEFDIDSLKERYLEIRGQKV
;
A
#
# COMPACT_ATOMS: atom_id res chain seq x y z
N MET A 1 1.07 20.99 0.31
CA MET A 1 -0.05 21.19 -0.64
C MET A 1 -0.58 19.80 -0.86
N LYS A 2 -1.53 19.32 -0.03
CA LYS A 2 -1.78 17.88 0.10
C LYS A 2 -3.05 17.45 -0.65
N THR A 3 -2.94 16.35 -1.39
CA THR A 3 -4.06 15.68 -2.06
C THR A 3 -4.18 14.26 -1.53
N ASN A 4 -5.36 13.91 -1.00
CA ASN A 4 -5.65 12.55 -0.55
C ASN A 4 -5.84 11.64 -1.77
N ILE A 5 -5.23 10.45 -1.74
CA ILE A 5 -5.27 9.48 -2.85
C ILE A 5 -6.05 8.23 -2.45
N THR A 6 -5.61 7.56 -1.38
CA THR A 6 -6.31 6.42 -0.78
C THR A 6 -6.71 6.76 0.65
N GLU A 7 -7.33 5.84 1.38
CA GLU A 7 -7.71 6.08 2.79
C GLU A 7 -6.52 6.48 3.66
N TYR A 8 -5.34 5.90 3.43
CA TYR A 8 -4.16 6.15 4.25
C TYR A 8 -3.00 6.85 3.53
N LEU A 9 -3.10 7.08 2.21
CA LEU A 9 -2.07 7.79 1.44
C LEU A 9 -2.56 9.15 0.94
N ALA A 10 -1.68 10.14 1.08
CA ALA A 10 -1.79 11.43 0.43
C ALA A 10 -0.45 11.81 -0.20
N ILE A 11 -0.48 12.64 -1.23
CA ILE A 11 0.72 13.25 -1.81
C ILE A 11 0.84 14.68 -1.30
N ASP A 12 1.99 15.05 -0.72
CA ASP A 12 2.33 16.45 -0.56
C ASP A 12 2.98 16.97 -1.84
N LEU A 13 2.22 17.74 -2.62
CA LEU A 13 2.65 18.32 -3.89
C LEU A 13 3.72 19.42 -3.72
N LYS A 14 4.04 19.88 -2.50
CA LYS A 14 5.18 20.79 -2.29
C LYS A 14 6.49 20.02 -2.25
N THR A 15 6.53 18.93 -1.47
CA THR A 15 7.73 18.10 -1.30
C THR A 15 7.81 16.95 -2.30
N GLU A 16 6.73 16.71 -3.06
CA GLU A 16 6.56 15.57 -3.96
C GLU A 16 6.71 14.23 -3.25
N MET A 17 6.18 14.14 -2.02
CA MET A 17 6.29 12.95 -1.19
C MET A 17 4.94 12.27 -1.00
N TRP A 18 4.95 10.93 -1.03
CA TRP A 18 3.92 10.12 -0.39
C TRP A 18 3.94 10.35 1.11
N THR A 19 2.76 10.52 1.71
CA THR A 19 2.60 10.77 3.14
C THR A 19 1.49 9.91 3.72
N CYS A 20 1.71 9.43 4.96
CA CYS A 20 0.69 8.72 5.70
C CYS A 20 -0.38 9.70 6.19
N ARG A 21 -1.65 9.52 5.79
CA ARG A 21 -2.77 10.38 6.22
C ARG A 21 -3.06 10.32 7.72
N LYS A 22 -2.65 9.25 8.41
CA LYS A 22 -2.90 9.08 9.85
C LYS A 22 -1.89 9.80 10.73
N CYS A 23 -0.62 9.85 10.33
CA CYS A 23 0.46 10.37 11.18
C CYS A 23 1.38 11.37 10.49
N ASP A 24 1.06 11.77 9.25
CA ASP A 24 1.81 12.70 8.40
C ASP A 24 3.26 12.31 8.06
N HIS A 25 3.69 11.10 8.41
CA HIS A 25 5.01 10.59 8.06
C HIS A 25 5.25 10.60 6.55
N GLU A 26 6.38 11.15 6.10
CA GLU A 26 6.84 11.08 4.72
C GLU A 26 7.38 9.68 4.42
N ILE A 27 6.81 9.02 3.42
CA ILE A 27 7.03 7.61 3.12
C ILE A 27 8.12 7.47 2.05
N ALA A 28 7.86 7.99 0.86
CA ALA A 28 8.73 7.86 -0.32
C ALA A 28 8.43 8.98 -1.33
N SER A 29 9.26 9.10 -2.36
CA SER A 29 8.98 10.01 -3.48
C SER A 29 7.68 9.65 -4.19
N ALA A 30 6.83 10.64 -4.47
CA ALA A 30 5.59 10.49 -5.21
C ALA A 30 5.80 10.21 -6.70
N ARG A 31 7.05 10.31 -7.20
CA ARG A 31 7.44 9.92 -8.56
C ARG A 31 7.79 8.43 -8.69
N GLY A 32 7.69 7.67 -7.60
CA GLY A 32 7.92 6.24 -7.57
C GLY A 32 6.88 5.51 -6.70
N ASN A 33 7.17 4.24 -6.43
CA ASN A 33 6.28 3.39 -5.68
C ASN A 33 6.30 3.75 -4.19
N TYR A 34 5.13 4.04 -3.62
CA TYR A 34 5.01 4.33 -2.18
C TYR A 34 5.43 3.14 -1.31
N LYS A 35 5.33 1.91 -1.82
CA LYS A 35 5.70 0.67 -1.12
C LYS A 35 7.18 0.63 -0.74
N ASP A 36 8.04 1.32 -1.47
CA ASP A 36 9.49 1.37 -1.20
C ASP A 36 9.82 2.06 0.14
N GLY A 37 8.90 2.87 0.67
CA GLY A 37 9.04 3.55 1.97
C GLY A 37 8.28 2.89 3.12
N LEU A 38 7.69 1.71 2.90
CA LEU A 38 6.88 1.01 3.90
C LEU A 38 7.61 -0.20 4.49
N LEU A 39 7.16 -0.63 5.67
CA LEU A 39 7.56 -1.92 6.24
C LEU A 39 6.68 -3.01 5.65
N VAL A 40 7.27 -4.14 5.25
CA VAL A 40 6.53 -5.25 4.64
C VAL A 40 6.56 -6.46 5.56
N TYR A 41 5.39 -7.07 5.77
CA TYR A 41 5.26 -8.36 6.43
C TYR A 41 4.64 -9.37 5.48
N ASN A 42 5.41 -10.41 5.14
CA ASN A 42 4.91 -11.60 4.44
C ASN A 42 4.22 -12.53 5.44
N ARG A 43 2.89 -12.46 5.50
CA ARG A 43 2.05 -13.30 6.36
C ARG A 43 1.80 -14.65 5.73
N ASP A 44 1.84 -15.67 6.57
CA ASP A 44 1.25 -16.96 6.23
C ASP A 44 -0.28 -16.79 6.09
N PRO A 45 -0.89 -17.15 4.95
CA PRO A 45 -2.34 -17.03 4.77
C PRO A 45 -3.17 -17.71 5.86
N ARG A 46 -2.64 -18.77 6.49
CA ARG A 46 -3.32 -19.54 7.54
C ARG A 46 -3.45 -18.78 8.86
N GLU A 47 -2.68 -17.71 9.06
CA GLU A 47 -2.84 -16.82 10.22
C GLU A 47 -4.05 -15.89 10.07
N ILE A 48 -4.50 -15.65 8.85
CA ILE A 48 -5.57 -14.71 8.51
C ILE A 48 -6.85 -15.48 8.15
N HIS A 49 -6.73 -16.50 7.30
CA HIS A 49 -7.82 -17.34 6.83
C HIS A 49 -7.87 -18.64 7.63
N LYS A 50 -9.00 -18.89 8.28
CA LYS A 50 -9.21 -20.15 9.00
C LYS A 50 -9.42 -21.29 8.00
N PRO A 51 -8.83 -22.48 8.21
CA PRO A 51 -9.01 -23.62 7.32
C PRO A 51 -10.44 -24.19 7.33
N ILE A 52 -11.25 -23.89 8.37
CA ILE A 52 -12.64 -24.34 8.60
C ILE A 52 -12.79 -25.86 8.80
N ILE A 53 -12.05 -26.68 8.07
CA ILE A 53 -11.94 -28.13 8.24
C ILE A 53 -10.54 -28.51 8.71
N ASP A 54 -10.39 -29.72 9.26
CA ASP A 54 -9.13 -30.18 9.87
C ASP A 54 -8.02 -30.35 8.83
N PRO A 55 -6.94 -29.54 8.88
CA PRO A 55 -5.85 -29.62 7.91
C PRO A 55 -5.01 -30.90 8.04
N GLU A 56 -5.11 -31.64 9.14
CA GLU A 56 -4.43 -32.94 9.30
C GLU A 56 -5.20 -34.06 8.59
N LEU A 57 -6.51 -33.87 8.36
CA LEU A 57 -7.38 -34.84 7.69
C LEU A 57 -7.60 -34.52 6.20
N TYR A 58 -7.47 -33.25 5.81
CA TYR A 58 -7.81 -32.78 4.46
C TYR A 58 -6.69 -31.90 3.88
N GLU A 59 -6.21 -32.27 2.69
CA GLU A 59 -5.20 -31.51 1.94
C GLU A 59 -5.71 -30.11 1.52
N PHE A 60 -6.95 -30.03 1.02
CA PHE A 60 -7.55 -28.77 0.60
C PHE A 60 -8.50 -28.25 1.66
N THR A 61 -8.23 -27.06 2.16
CA THR A 61 -9.05 -26.39 3.19
C THR A 61 -9.58 -25.05 2.66
N PHE A 62 -10.29 -24.31 3.50
CA PHE A 62 -10.79 -22.97 3.18
C PHE A 62 -9.75 -21.86 3.43
N SER A 63 -8.50 -22.22 3.73
CA SER A 63 -7.36 -21.31 3.77
C SER A 63 -6.50 -21.47 2.51
N PRO A 64 -5.95 -20.38 1.94
CA PRO A 64 -4.97 -20.48 0.87
C PRO A 64 -3.72 -21.27 1.30
N ASP A 65 -3.13 -22.01 0.36
CA ASP A 65 -1.85 -22.71 0.57
C ASP A 65 -0.68 -21.72 0.50
N PRO A 66 0.17 -21.62 1.56
CA PRO A 66 1.33 -20.71 1.60
C PRO A 66 2.37 -20.97 0.50
N LYS A 67 2.37 -22.15 -0.14
CA LYS A 67 3.24 -22.44 -1.28
C LYS A 67 2.77 -21.78 -2.58
N TRP A 68 1.49 -21.39 -2.64
CA TRP A 68 0.85 -20.79 -3.81
C TRP A 68 0.58 -19.31 -3.61
N CYS A 69 0.34 -18.88 -2.38
CA CYS A 69 -0.04 -17.51 -2.07
C CYS A 69 0.66 -17.02 -0.80
N GLN A 70 1.20 -15.81 -0.86
CA GLN A 70 1.70 -15.03 0.25
C GLN A 70 0.83 -13.78 0.39
N ILE A 71 0.62 -13.33 1.63
CA ILE A 71 -0.09 -12.08 1.89
C ILE A 71 0.95 -11.06 2.34
N LEU A 72 1.28 -10.11 1.47
CA LEU A 72 2.19 -9.01 1.79
C LEU A 72 1.38 -7.86 2.37
N GLU A 73 1.58 -7.58 3.66
CA GLU A 73 0.99 -6.44 4.35
C GLU A 73 2.02 -5.30 4.41
N TYR A 74 1.63 -4.11 3.96
CA TYR A 74 2.49 -2.92 3.91
C TYR A 74 2.08 -1.93 5.00
N TYR A 75 3.03 -1.54 5.84
CA TYR A 75 2.78 -0.74 7.04
C TYR A 75 3.54 0.58 7.04
N CYS A 76 2.90 1.64 7.53
CA CYS A 76 3.59 2.87 7.83
C CYS A 76 4.67 2.63 8.91
N PRO A 77 5.94 2.99 8.67
CA PRO A 77 7.03 2.74 9.62
C PRO A 77 6.91 3.53 10.93
N ASN A 78 6.11 4.61 10.94
CA ASN A 78 5.94 5.47 12.11
C ASN A 78 4.77 5.04 13.01
N CYS A 79 3.60 4.75 12.44
CA CYS A 79 2.37 4.51 13.22
C CYS A 79 1.78 3.10 13.06
N ALA A 80 2.45 2.23 12.29
CA ALA A 80 2.06 0.85 12.01
C ALA A 80 0.65 0.68 11.38
N THR A 81 0.08 1.74 10.80
CA THR A 81 -1.14 1.57 9.99
C THR A 81 -0.84 0.71 8.78
N GLN A 82 -1.67 -0.32 8.57
CA GLN A 82 -1.68 -1.12 7.35
C GLN A 82 -2.19 -0.25 6.19
N ILE A 83 -1.28 0.12 5.30
CA ILE A 83 -1.54 1.00 4.16
C ILE A 83 -2.15 0.23 3.01
N GLU A 84 -1.63 -0.97 2.73
CA GLU A 84 -2.03 -1.82 1.61
C GLU A 84 -1.80 -3.30 1.94
N VAL A 85 -2.47 -4.19 1.21
CA VAL A 85 -2.27 -5.64 1.26
C VAL A 85 -2.30 -6.25 -0.15
N GLU A 86 -1.36 -7.15 -0.44
CA GLU A 86 -1.30 -7.86 -1.71
C GLU A 86 -1.28 -9.37 -1.50
N TYR A 87 -2.03 -10.10 -2.33
CA TYR A 87 -2.01 -11.57 -2.39
C TYR A 87 -1.20 -11.96 -3.62
N LEU A 88 0.01 -12.45 -3.42
CA LEU A 88 0.95 -12.71 -4.50
C LEU A 88 1.51 -14.14 -4.42
N PRO A 89 1.80 -14.78 -5.56
CA PRO A 89 2.62 -15.99 -5.55
C PRO A 89 4.01 -15.73 -4.96
N PRO A 90 4.62 -16.70 -4.25
CA PRO A 90 5.99 -16.54 -3.74
C PRO A 90 6.98 -16.13 -4.84
N GLY A 91 7.71 -15.04 -4.61
CA GLY A 91 8.71 -14.51 -5.53
C GLY A 91 8.17 -13.59 -6.63
N HIS A 92 6.85 -13.40 -6.73
CA HIS A 92 6.29 -12.37 -7.60
C HIS A 92 6.67 -10.97 -7.06
N PRO A 93 7.08 -10.02 -7.91
CA PRO A 93 7.40 -8.67 -7.47
C PRO A 93 6.16 -7.92 -6.95
N PRO A 94 6.29 -7.06 -5.93
CA PRO A 94 5.23 -6.11 -5.56
C PRO A 94 4.70 -5.33 -6.76
N VAL A 95 3.39 -5.09 -6.81
CA VAL A 95 2.78 -4.38 -7.93
C VAL A 95 3.05 -2.87 -7.79
N TYR A 96 3.44 -2.22 -8.89
CA TYR A 96 3.39 -0.76 -8.97
C TYR A 96 2.00 -0.35 -9.45
N ASP A 97 1.13 -0.10 -8.49
CA ASP A 97 -0.32 0.03 -8.63
C ASP A 97 -0.79 1.47 -8.90
N MET A 98 0.02 2.46 -8.57
CA MET A 98 -0.35 3.88 -8.70
C MET A 98 0.83 4.72 -9.18
N GLU A 99 0.73 5.22 -10.41
CA GLU A 99 1.66 6.17 -11.01
C GLU A 99 0.93 7.47 -11.37
N PHE A 100 1.39 8.58 -10.81
CA PHE A 100 0.74 9.88 -10.98
C PHE A 100 1.65 10.85 -11.74
N ASP A 101 1.05 11.61 -12.66
CA ASP A 101 1.67 12.82 -13.20
C ASP A 101 1.64 13.92 -12.14
N ILE A 102 2.75 14.05 -11.41
CA ILE A 102 2.88 14.98 -10.29
C ILE A 102 2.83 16.43 -10.75
N ASP A 103 3.33 16.73 -11.94
CA ASP A 103 3.37 18.10 -12.47
C ASP A 103 1.96 18.54 -12.87
N SER A 104 1.22 17.69 -13.59
CA SER A 104 -0.20 17.94 -13.89
C SER A 104 -1.07 18.05 -12.64
N LEU A 105 -0.82 17.24 -11.60
CA LEU A 105 -1.54 17.34 -10.33
C LEU A 105 -1.31 18.68 -9.62
N LYS A 106 -0.10 19.24 -9.68
CA LYS A 106 0.20 20.56 -9.12
C LYS A 106 -0.57 21.66 -9.83
N GLU A 107 -0.54 21.67 -11.16
CA GLU A 107 -1.27 22.64 -11.99
C GLU A 107 -2.76 22.61 -11.63
N ARG A 108 -3.36 21.42 -11.66
CA ARG A 108 -4.78 21.24 -11.35
C ARG A 108 -5.13 21.64 -9.92
N TYR A 109 -4.26 21.39 -8.94
CA TYR A 109 -4.48 21.80 -7.56
C TYR A 109 -4.58 23.32 -7.44
N LEU A 110 -3.68 24.06 -8.10
CA LEU A 110 -3.65 25.52 -8.09
C LEU A 110 -4.89 26.11 -8.79
N GLU A 111 -5.25 25.56 -9.95
CA GLU A 111 -6.45 25.94 -10.69
C GLU A 111 -7.73 25.83 -9.85
N ILE A 112 -7.95 24.67 -9.22
CA ILE A 112 -9.15 24.40 -8.42
C ILE A 112 -9.23 25.33 -7.20
N ARG A 113 -8.09 25.72 -6.63
CA ARG A 113 -8.02 26.56 -5.43
C ARG A 113 -8.02 28.07 -5.74
N GLY A 114 -8.14 28.46 -7.01
CA GLY A 114 -8.12 29.87 -7.42
C GLY A 114 -6.78 30.57 -7.13
N GLN A 115 -5.72 29.78 -6.90
CA GLN A 115 -4.36 30.28 -6.77
C GLN A 115 -3.83 30.38 -8.20
N LYS A 116 -3.85 31.59 -8.78
CA LYS A 116 -3.31 31.82 -10.13
C LYS A 116 -1.87 31.30 -10.22
N VAL A 117 -1.61 30.53 -11.28
CA VAL A 117 -0.26 30.20 -11.77
C VAL A 117 0.52 31.48 -12.04
#